data_AF-A0A7S1UE09-F1
#
_entry.id   AF-A0A7S1UE09-F1
#
_cell.length_a   1.000
_cell.length_b   1.000
_cell.length_c   1.000
_cell.angle_alpha   90.00
_cell.angle_beta   90.00
_cell.angle_gamma   90.00
#
_symmetry.space_group_name_H-M   'P 1'
#
loop_
_entity.id
_entity.type
_entity.pdbx_description
1 polymer ?
#
loop_
_entity_poly.entity_id
_entity_poly.type
_entity_poly.pdbx_seq_one_letter_code
_entity_poly.pdbx_strand_id
1 'polypeptide(L)'
;PRGKKPKCPTPQSSRSAPGRGTPPLAALPPEDEAILRRHGVQIRYAQPLWGDKLDFSSMVFAKSLVFQMTEYAAVQFLDADIMPRRNMDAFFGLPAFTICAGMVSPLNAGWMRLTPSCEDYKRLRDHIVEANDWGRGGLTAPSKVTGVMRRI
;
A
#
# COMPACT_ATOMS: atom_id res chain seq x y z
N PRO A 1 4.16 15.26 24.94
CA PRO A 1 5.13 14.20 24.55
C PRO A 1 4.39 13.01 23.89
N ARG A 2 4.26 13.01 22.56
CA ARG A 2 3.61 11.91 21.82
C ARG A 2 4.61 10.77 21.67
N GLY A 3 4.33 9.62 22.29
CA GLY A 3 5.17 8.42 22.20
C GLY A 3 5.37 8.00 20.74
N LYS A 4 6.59 7.62 20.38
CA LYS A 4 6.89 7.10 19.04
C LYS A 4 6.05 5.85 18.80
N LYS A 5 5.20 5.85 17.78
CA LYS A 5 4.48 4.65 17.34
C LYS A 5 5.49 3.59 16.88
N PRO A 6 5.23 2.31 17.11
CA PRO A 6 6.10 1.23 16.66
C PRO A 6 6.28 1.27 15.13
N LYS A 7 7.51 1.04 14.69
CA LYS A 7 7.85 0.93 13.27
C LYS A 7 7.39 -0.44 12.76
N CYS A 8 6.80 -0.49 11.58
CA CYS A 8 6.31 -1.76 11.04
C CYS A 8 7.46 -2.74 10.77
N PRO A 9 7.26 -4.04 11.01
CA PRO A 9 8.25 -5.03 10.64
C PRO A 9 8.45 -4.98 9.13
N THR A 10 9.71 -4.81 8.71
CA THR A 10 10.11 -4.91 7.31
C THR A 10 9.66 -6.28 6.79
N PRO A 11 9.03 -6.39 5.60
CA PRO A 11 8.67 -7.69 5.06
C PRO A 11 9.93 -8.57 4.98
N GLN A 12 9.95 -9.65 5.77
CA GLN A 12 10.94 -10.69 5.59
C GLN A 12 10.60 -11.42 4.30
N SER A 13 11.55 -11.44 3.36
CA SER A 13 11.49 -12.31 2.19
C SER A 13 11.55 -13.76 2.66
N SER A 14 10.39 -14.39 2.85
CA SER A 14 10.29 -15.81 3.12
C SER A 14 10.25 -16.58 1.79
N ARG A 15 11.37 -16.57 1.06
CA ARG A 15 11.78 -17.53 0.03
C ARG A 15 13.22 -17.18 -0.35
N SER A 16 14.07 -18.22 -0.36
CA SER A 16 15.45 -18.30 -0.89
C SER A 16 16.16 -16.98 -1.22
N ALA A 17 17.33 -16.78 -0.60
CA ALA A 17 18.29 -15.70 -0.90
C ALA A 17 18.23 -15.26 -2.38
N PRO A 18 18.15 -13.95 -2.67
CA PRO A 18 18.08 -13.49 -4.04
C PRO A 18 19.32 -14.03 -4.77
N GLY A 19 19.08 -14.86 -5.79
CA GLY A 19 20.08 -15.11 -6.81
C GLY A 19 20.59 -13.75 -7.30
N ARG A 20 21.91 -13.65 -7.48
CA ARG A 20 22.60 -12.45 -7.97
C ARG A 20 21.77 -11.72 -9.03
N GLY A 21 21.39 -10.47 -8.74
CA GLY A 21 21.15 -9.47 -9.78
C GLY A 21 19.72 -9.01 -10.06
N THR A 22 18.73 -9.25 -9.19
CA THR A 22 17.42 -8.62 -9.39
C THR A 22 17.36 -7.22 -8.78
N PRO A 23 17.21 -6.15 -9.59
CA PRO A 23 17.11 -4.80 -9.06
C PRO A 23 15.84 -4.66 -8.22
N PRO A 24 15.82 -3.82 -7.17
CA PRO A 24 14.54 -3.33 -6.65
C PRO A 24 13.72 -2.76 -7.82
N LEU A 25 12.38 -2.70 -7.70
CA LEU A 25 11.53 -1.90 -8.60
C LEU A 25 12.29 -0.64 -8.99
N ALA A 26 12.69 -0.56 -10.27
CA ALA A 26 13.89 0.16 -10.69
C ALA A 26 13.97 1.55 -10.04
N ALA A 27 15.13 1.86 -9.44
CA ALA A 27 15.35 3.18 -8.87
C ALA A 27 15.02 4.25 -9.91
N LEU A 28 14.50 5.40 -9.45
CA LEU A 28 14.17 6.50 -10.36
C LEU A 28 15.43 6.92 -11.12
N PRO A 29 15.31 7.38 -12.38
CA PRO A 29 16.41 8.03 -13.06
C PRO A 29 17.04 9.10 -12.14
N PRO A 30 18.38 9.21 -12.07
CA PRO A 30 19.04 10.13 -11.14
C PRO A 30 18.60 11.60 -11.30
N GLU A 31 18.26 12.00 -12.53
CA GLU A 31 17.73 13.32 -12.85
C GLU A 31 16.34 13.56 -12.23
N ASP A 32 15.43 12.59 -12.34
CA ASP A 32 14.09 12.64 -11.75
C ASP A 32 14.19 12.68 -10.22
N GLU A 33 15.05 11.85 -9.64
CA GLU A 33 15.31 11.84 -8.20
C GLU A 33 15.83 13.20 -7.71
N ALA A 34 16.76 13.81 -8.45
CA ALA A 34 17.31 15.12 -8.13
C ALA A 34 16.24 16.22 -8.17
N ILE A 35 15.36 16.21 -9.18
CA ILE A 35 14.24 17.16 -9.30
C ILE A 35 13.31 17.02 -8.09
N LEU A 36 12.87 15.80 -7.78
CA LEU A 36 11.98 15.54 -6.65
C LEU A 36 12.59 16.00 -5.32
N ARG A 37 13.87 15.67 -5.08
CA ARG A 37 14.58 16.10 -3.86
C ARG A 37 14.72 17.61 -3.76
N ARG A 38 15.00 18.29 -4.88
CA ARG A 38 15.07 19.76 -4.93
C ARG A 38 13.75 20.42 -4.54
N HIS A 39 12.62 19.77 -4.83
CA HIS A 39 11.28 20.23 -4.42
C HIS A 39 10.86 19.73 -3.03
N GLY A 40 11.78 19.17 -2.24
CA GLY A 40 11.51 18.73 -0.87
C GLY A 40 10.72 17.42 -0.78
N VAL A 41 10.59 16.67 -1.88
CA VAL A 41 9.90 15.37 -1.88
C VAL A 41 10.76 14.33 -1.17
N GLN A 42 10.16 13.66 -0.19
CA GLN A 42 10.77 12.50 0.47
C GLN A 42 10.53 11.23 -0.34
N ILE A 43 11.60 10.55 -0.73
CA ILE A 43 11.53 9.35 -1.57
C ILE A 43 11.77 8.11 -0.71
N ARG A 44 10.90 7.11 -0.87
CA ARG A 44 11.05 5.79 -0.25
C ARG A 44 10.89 4.72 -1.29
N TYR A 45 11.96 3.93 -1.46
CA TYR A 45 11.93 2.80 -2.36
C TYR A 45 11.17 1.64 -1.75
N ALA A 46 10.12 1.21 -2.46
CA ALA A 46 9.37 0.01 -2.14
C ALA A 46 10.14 -1.22 -2.60
N GLN A 47 10.16 -2.27 -1.78
CA GLN A 47 10.58 -3.59 -2.25
C GLN A 47 9.37 -4.34 -2.81
N PRO A 48 9.49 -4.98 -3.99
CA PRO A 48 8.43 -5.84 -4.50
C PRO A 48 8.20 -7.01 -3.55
N LEU A 49 6.94 -7.44 -3.39
CA LEU A 49 6.63 -8.63 -2.57
C LEU A 49 6.96 -9.93 -3.31
N TRP A 50 6.79 -9.95 -4.64
CA TRP A 50 7.07 -11.12 -5.47
C TRP A 50 7.70 -10.71 -6.80
N GLY A 51 8.81 -11.36 -7.16
CA GLY A 51 9.43 -11.27 -8.48
C GLY A 51 9.75 -9.84 -8.96
N ASP A 52 10.08 -9.74 -10.23
CA ASP A 52 10.52 -8.47 -10.86
C ASP A 52 9.46 -7.85 -11.76
N LYS A 53 8.29 -8.50 -11.89
CA LYS A 53 7.19 -8.04 -12.75
C LYS A 53 6.14 -7.29 -11.93
N LEU A 54 5.79 -6.10 -12.41
CA LEU A 54 4.72 -5.29 -11.85
C LEU A 54 3.35 -5.78 -12.37
N ASP A 55 2.81 -6.83 -11.77
CA ASP A 55 1.43 -7.27 -12.01
C ASP A 55 0.43 -6.49 -11.14
N PHE A 56 -0.87 -6.67 -11.41
CA PHE A 56 -1.94 -5.95 -10.69
C PHE A 56 -1.83 -6.10 -9.17
N SER A 57 -1.59 -7.32 -8.70
CA SER A 57 -1.48 -7.59 -7.28
C SER A 57 -0.23 -6.99 -6.65
N SER A 58 0.87 -6.93 -7.40
CA SER A 58 2.11 -6.25 -6.99
C SER A 58 1.90 -4.74 -6.89
N MET A 59 1.11 -4.14 -7.79
CA MET A 59 0.70 -2.73 -7.67
C MET A 59 -0.19 -2.48 -6.45
N VAL A 60 -1.19 -3.34 -6.21
CA VAL A 60 -2.05 -3.25 -5.02
C VAL A 60 -1.22 -3.39 -3.73
N PHE A 61 -0.25 -4.31 -3.71
CA PHE A 61 0.69 -4.44 -2.60
C PHE A 61 1.54 -3.18 -2.43
N ALA A 62 2.10 -2.61 -3.50
CA ALA A 62 2.89 -1.39 -3.43
C ALA A 62 2.06 -0.23 -2.84
N LYS A 63 0.78 -0.09 -3.21
CA LYS A 63 -0.14 0.90 -2.63
C LYS A 63 -0.34 0.70 -1.12
N SER A 64 -0.37 -0.54 -0.64
CA SER A 64 -0.55 -0.87 0.78
C SER A 64 0.61 -0.39 1.67
N LEU A 65 1.78 -0.11 1.10
CA LEU A 65 2.95 0.35 1.86
C LEU A 65 2.71 1.69 2.58
N VAL A 66 1.71 2.46 2.14
CA VAL A 66 1.28 3.70 2.80
C VAL A 66 0.89 3.48 4.28
N PHE A 67 0.38 2.30 4.62
CA PHE A 67 0.03 1.95 6.01
C PHE A 67 1.26 1.85 6.93
N GLN A 68 2.46 1.70 6.37
CA GLN A 68 3.70 1.63 7.14
C GLN A 68 4.26 3.00 7.54
N MET A 69 3.67 4.11 7.07
CA MET A 69 4.15 5.46 7.37
C MET A 69 3.73 5.92 8.78
N THR A 70 4.01 5.11 9.80
CA THR A 70 3.54 5.29 11.19
C THR A 70 4.15 6.47 11.92
N GLU A 71 5.14 7.13 11.33
CA GLU A 71 5.63 8.43 11.76
C GLU A 71 4.61 9.57 11.53
N TYR A 72 3.62 9.39 10.66
CA TYR A 72 2.55 10.36 10.44
C TYR A 72 1.28 9.99 11.20
N ALA A 73 0.58 11.01 11.71
CA ALA A 73 -0.71 10.82 12.38
C ALA A 73 -1.84 10.50 11.40
N ALA A 74 -1.78 11.06 10.19
CA ALA A 74 -2.67 10.83 9.08
C ALA A 74 -1.92 11.09 7.77
N VAL A 75 -2.31 10.40 6.70
CA VAL A 75 -1.75 10.58 5.36
C VAL A 75 -2.88 10.67 4.34
N GLN A 76 -2.68 11.49 3.32
CA GLN A 76 -3.48 11.46 2.10
C GLN A 76 -2.65 10.76 1.03
N PHE A 77 -3.14 9.62 0.54
CA PHE A 77 -2.59 8.90 -0.58
C PHE A 77 -3.19 9.46 -1.87
N LEU A 78 -2.34 9.66 -2.88
CA LEU A 78 -2.71 10.07 -4.22
C LEU A 78 -1.99 9.15 -5.21
N ASP A 79 -2.72 8.62 -6.18
CA ASP A 79 -2.09 8.00 -7.36
C ASP A 79 -1.29 9.06 -8.15
N ALA A 80 -0.27 8.61 -8.87
CA ALA A 80 0.64 9.48 -9.61
C ALA A 80 -0.03 10.24 -10.77
N ASP A 81 -1.25 9.83 -11.17
CA ASP A 81 -2.07 10.44 -12.21
C ASP A 81 -3.15 11.39 -11.65
N ILE A 82 -3.17 11.65 -10.35
CA ILE A 82 -4.08 12.60 -9.71
C ILE A 82 -3.42 13.96 -9.54
N MET A 83 -4.11 15.01 -10.02
CA MET A 83 -3.67 16.40 -9.89
C MET A 83 -4.62 17.22 -9.00
N PRO A 84 -4.20 17.59 -7.77
CA PRO A 84 -4.94 18.52 -6.94
C PRO A 84 -5.11 19.88 -7.63
N ARG A 85 -6.36 20.34 -7.80
CA ARG A 85 -6.64 21.66 -8.38
C ARG A 85 -6.83 22.77 -7.35
N ARG A 86 -6.95 22.41 -6.07
CA ARG A 86 -7.17 23.30 -4.93
C ARG A 86 -6.47 22.71 -3.70
N ASN A 87 -6.33 23.52 -2.66
CA ASN A 87 -5.83 23.05 -1.37
C ASN A 87 -6.70 21.88 -0.85
N MET A 88 -6.06 20.83 -0.37
CA MET A 88 -6.67 19.58 0.11
C MET A 88 -6.52 19.37 1.62
N ASP A 89 -6.04 20.36 2.36
CA ASP A 89 -5.68 20.20 3.78
C ASP A 89 -6.92 19.95 4.65
N ALA A 90 -8.07 20.51 4.25
CA ALA A 90 -9.34 20.28 4.93
C ALA A 90 -9.70 18.78 5.04
N PHE A 91 -9.23 17.95 4.10
CA PHE A 91 -9.53 16.52 4.10
C PHE A 91 -8.79 15.73 5.19
N PHE A 92 -7.78 16.30 5.85
CA PHE A 92 -7.19 15.67 7.03
C PHE A 92 -8.18 15.55 8.20
N GLY A 93 -9.24 16.37 8.22
CA GLY A 93 -10.34 16.30 9.20
C GLY A 93 -11.33 15.16 8.98
N LEU A 94 -11.23 14.40 7.89
CA LEU A 94 -12.11 13.26 7.60
C LEU A 94 -11.80 12.04 8.50
N PRO A 95 -12.70 11.05 8.57
CA PRO A 95 -12.52 9.82 9.37
C PRO A 95 -11.24 9.02 9.06
N ALA A 96 -10.90 8.10 9.99
CA ALA A 96 -9.69 7.26 9.98
C ALA A 96 -9.35 6.61 8.64
N PHE A 97 -10.36 6.21 7.86
CA PHE A 97 -10.24 5.70 6.51
C PHE A 97 -11.34 6.33 5.66
N THR A 98 -10.99 7.05 4.61
CA THR A 98 -11.94 7.69 3.70
C THR A 98 -11.45 7.58 2.27
N ILE A 99 -12.36 7.21 1.37
CA ILE A 99 -12.08 6.89 -0.03
C ILE A 99 -13.30 7.34 -0.86
N CYS A 100 -13.07 7.69 -2.12
CA CYS A 100 -14.15 8.07 -3.03
C CYS A 100 -14.83 6.84 -3.63
N ALA A 101 -16.13 6.94 -3.90
CA ALA A 101 -16.81 5.96 -4.74
C ALA A 101 -16.24 5.99 -6.16
N GLY A 102 -16.09 4.82 -6.78
CA GLY A 102 -15.62 4.69 -8.16
C GLY A 102 -16.74 4.35 -9.14
N MET A 103 -16.46 4.56 -10.43
CA MET A 103 -17.38 4.20 -11.52
C MET A 103 -17.28 2.72 -11.90
N VAL A 104 -16.06 2.16 -11.87
CA VAL A 104 -15.76 0.77 -12.25
C VAL A 104 -15.62 -0.15 -11.02
N SER A 105 -15.22 0.41 -9.89
CA SER A 105 -15.10 -0.27 -8.60
C SER A 105 -15.92 0.49 -7.56
N PRO A 106 -16.56 -0.18 -6.58
CA PRO A 106 -17.27 0.50 -5.50
C PRO A 106 -16.40 1.53 -4.77
N LEU A 107 -15.10 1.27 -4.69
CA LEU A 107 -14.11 2.14 -4.06
C LEU A 107 -13.00 2.51 -5.06
N ASN A 108 -12.76 3.82 -5.24
CA ASN A 108 -11.68 4.35 -6.06
C ASN A 108 -10.47 4.69 -5.18
N ALA A 109 -9.43 3.85 -5.26
CA ALA A 109 -8.21 3.99 -4.48
C ALA A 109 -7.19 5.02 -5.04
N GLY A 110 -7.59 5.84 -6.02
CA GLY A 110 -6.77 6.93 -6.57
C GLY A 110 -6.57 8.08 -5.59
N TRP A 111 -7.51 8.28 -4.67
CA TRP A 111 -7.30 9.13 -3.49
C TRP A 111 -7.88 8.45 -2.25
N MET A 112 -7.10 8.47 -1.17
CA MET A 112 -7.53 7.96 0.14
C MET A 112 -6.95 8.82 1.25
N ARG A 113 -7.74 9.06 2.29
CA ARG A 113 -7.23 9.54 3.58
C ARG A 113 -7.19 8.36 4.55
N LEU A 114 -6.05 8.11 5.18
CA LEU A 114 -5.90 7.02 6.15
C LEU A 114 -5.01 7.37 7.34
N THR A 115 -5.23 6.67 8.45
CA THR A 115 -4.32 6.62 9.60
C THR A 115 -3.37 5.44 9.42
N PRO A 116 -2.05 5.65 9.29
CA PRO A 116 -1.09 4.55 9.16
C PRO A 116 -1.07 3.64 10.40
N SER A 117 -0.99 2.33 10.15
CA SER A 117 -1.13 1.27 11.15
C SER A 117 -0.44 0.00 10.67
N CYS A 118 0.53 -0.50 11.46
CA CYS A 118 1.22 -1.75 11.14
C CYS A 118 0.31 -2.98 11.22
N GLU A 119 -0.70 -2.93 12.08
CA GLU A 119 -1.70 -3.99 12.21
C GLU A 119 -2.56 -4.07 10.95
N ASP A 120 -3.04 -2.93 10.45
CA ASP A 120 -3.85 -2.88 9.23
C ASP A 120 -3.01 -3.21 7.99
N TYR A 121 -1.74 -2.78 7.96
CA TYR A 121 -0.79 -3.21 6.93
C TYR A 121 -0.65 -4.74 6.90
N LYS A 122 -0.46 -5.37 8.07
CA LYS A 122 -0.32 -6.83 8.16
C LYS A 122 -1.59 -7.53 7.69
N ARG A 123 -2.76 -7.09 8.16
CA ARG A 123 -4.06 -7.64 7.72
C ARG A 123 -4.25 -7.55 6.21
N LEU A 124 -3.99 -6.38 5.63
CA LEU A 124 -4.14 -6.16 4.20
C LEU A 124 -3.15 -7.02 3.40
N ARG A 125 -1.89 -7.10 3.84
CA ARG A 125 -0.88 -7.98 3.22
C ARG A 125 -1.33 -9.43 3.23
N ASP A 126 -1.80 -9.93 4.38
CA ASP A 126 -2.22 -11.33 4.53
C ASP A 126 -3.37 -11.65 3.55
N HIS A 127 -4.35 -10.75 3.39
CA HIS A 127 -5.42 -10.90 2.40
C HIS A 127 -4.94 -10.84 0.94
N ILE A 128 -3.97 -9.98 0.61
CA ILE A 128 -3.43 -9.91 -0.75
C ILE A 128 -2.66 -11.20 -1.08
N VAL A 129 -1.86 -11.72 -0.14
CA VAL A 129 -1.13 -12.98 -0.30
C VAL A 129 -2.12 -14.13 -0.49
N GLU A 130 -3.13 -14.21 0.38
CA GLU A 130 -4.19 -15.22 0.27
C GLU A 130 -4.87 -15.15 -1.10
N ALA A 131 -5.37 -13.99 -1.51
CA ALA A 131 -6.06 -13.80 -2.80
C ALA A 131 -5.17 -14.16 -4.01
N ASN A 132 -3.86 -13.89 -3.93
CA ASN A 132 -2.92 -14.27 -4.96
C ASN A 132 -2.65 -15.77 -5.03
N ASP A 133 -2.61 -16.45 -3.89
CA ASP A 133 -2.44 -17.90 -3.83
C ASP A 133 -3.69 -18.61 -4.39
N TRP A 134 -4.88 -18.11 -4.08
CA TRP A 134 -6.14 -18.53 -4.71
C TRP A 134 -6.11 -18.37 -6.24
N GLY A 135 -5.64 -17.22 -6.74
CA GLY A 135 -5.54 -16.93 -8.18
C GLY A 135 -4.54 -17.81 -8.94
N ARG A 136 -3.59 -18.45 -8.25
CA ARG A 136 -2.60 -19.37 -8.83
C ARG A 136 -2.96 -20.85 -8.65
N GLY A 137 -4.19 -21.17 -8.27
CA GLY A 137 -4.67 -22.55 -8.12
C GLY A 137 -4.06 -23.32 -6.94
N GLY A 138 -3.47 -22.62 -5.97
CA GLY A 138 -2.80 -23.22 -4.81
C GLY A 138 -3.75 -23.43 -3.64
N LEU A 139 -4.06 -24.71 -3.39
CA LEU A 139 -4.73 -25.28 -2.20
C LEU A 139 -6.26 -25.06 -2.11
N THR A 140 -6.92 -26.19 -1.83
CA THR A 140 -8.35 -26.37 -1.65
C THR A 140 -8.97 -25.32 -0.74
N ALA A 141 -10.15 -24.82 -1.13
CA ALA A 141 -10.97 -23.93 -0.33
C ALA A 141 -10.98 -24.32 1.17
N PRO A 142 -10.74 -23.39 2.10
CA PRO A 142 -11.07 -23.64 3.49
C PRO A 142 -12.58 -23.89 3.53
N SER A 143 -12.95 -25.14 3.81
CA SER A 143 -14.31 -25.53 4.08
C SER A 143 -14.86 -24.63 5.19
N LYS A 144 -15.87 -23.82 4.85
CA LYS A 144 -16.74 -23.06 5.76
C LYS A 144 -16.06 -21.93 6.56
N VAL A 145 -16.13 -20.71 6.01
CA VAL A 145 -16.33 -19.51 6.84
C VAL A 145 -17.81 -19.14 6.77
N THR A 146 -18.59 -19.66 7.70
CA THR A 146 -19.94 -19.16 8.00
C THR A 146 -19.82 -17.80 8.68
N GLY A 147 -19.76 -16.73 7.88
CA GLY A 147 -19.91 -15.36 8.34
C GLY A 147 -21.31 -14.86 8.00
N VAL A 148 -22.18 -14.76 9.01
CA VAL A 148 -23.53 -14.20 8.87
C VAL A 148 -23.43 -12.75 8.43
N MET A 149 -23.84 -12.49 7.20
CA MET A 149 -24.01 -11.15 6.64
C MET A 149 -25.25 -10.51 7.28
N ARG A 150 -25.06 -9.74 8.37
CA ARG A 150 -26.11 -8.82 8.83
C ARG A 150 -26.12 -7.61 7.91
N ARG A 151 -27.15 -7.58 7.06
CA ARG A 151 -27.56 -6.40 6.28
C ARG A 151 -27.91 -5.29 7.29
N ILE A 152 -27.26 -4.13 7.16
CA ILE A 152 -27.75 -2.87 7.74
C ILE A 152 -28.83 -2.35 6.81
#